data_AF-A0A955UFR7-F1
#
_entry.id   AF-A0A955UFR7-F1
#
_cell.length_a   1.000
_cell.length_b   1.000
_cell.length_c   1.000
_cell.angle_alpha   90.00
_cell.angle_beta   90.00
_cell.angle_gamma   90.00
#
_symmetry.space_group_name_H-M   'P 1'
#
loop_
_entity.id
_entity.type
_entity.pdbx_description
1 polymer ?
#
loop_
_entity_poly.entity_id
_entity_poly.type
_entity_poly.pdbx_seq_one_letter_code
_entity_poly.pdbx_strand_id
1 'polypeptide(L)' 'MVLLSSKESQLLRTVNGKRRIREEIMARVNTLMSKGKVANVYFTDFIIQ' A
#
# COMPACT_ATOMS: atom_id res chain seq x y z
N MET A 1 0.42 -18.20 -4.90
CA MET A 1 0.48 -17.60 -3.56
C MET A 1 -0.69 -16.64 -3.46
N VAL A 2 -1.80 -17.06 -2.86
CA VAL A 2 -2.99 -16.20 -2.71
C VAL A 2 -2.86 -15.50 -1.37
N LEU A 3 -2.64 -14.18 -1.40
CA LEU A 3 -2.26 -13.42 -0.21
C LEU A 3 -3.19 -12.22 0.02
N LEU A 4 -4.49 -12.37 -0.23
CA LEU A 4 -5.50 -11.39 0.17
C LEU A 4 -6.76 -12.15 0.58
N SER A 5 -6.87 -12.48 1.88
CA SER A 5 -8.11 -13.03 2.43
C SER A 5 -9.18 -11.94 2.50
N SER A 6 -10.45 -12.31 2.41
CA SER A 6 -11.61 -11.40 2.32
C SER A 6 -11.70 -10.34 3.43
N LYS A 7 -11.09 -10.57 4.61
CA LYS A 7 -10.98 -9.59 5.69
C LYS A 7 -10.04 -8.42 5.36
N GLU A 8 -8.93 -8.68 4.67
CA GLU A 8 -7.99 -7.64 4.21
C GLU A 8 -8.62 -6.81 3.10
N SER A 9 -9.42 -7.43 2.22
CA SER A 9 -10.19 -6.75 1.17
C SER A 9 -11.16 -5.70 1.73
N GLN A 10 -11.85 -5.99 2.84
CA GLN A 10 -12.72 -5.00 3.49
C GLN A 10 -11.94 -3.85 4.13
N LEU A 11 -10.79 -4.14 4.74
CA LEU A 11 -9.92 -3.11 5.33
C LEU A 11 -9.36 -2.18 4.24
N LEU A 12 -8.93 -2.76 3.12
CA LEU A 12 -8.47 -2.11 1.90
C LEU A 12 -9.50 -1.18 1.25
N ARG A 13 -10.79 -1.48 1.43
CA ARG A 13 -11.89 -0.65 0.91
C ARG A 13 -12.04 0.66 1.69
N THR A 14 -11.57 0.73 2.93
CA THR A 14 -11.65 1.96 3.73
C THR A 14 -10.57 2.96 3.34
N VAL A 15 -10.88 4.26 3.42
CA VAL A 15 -9.91 5.35 3.16
C VAL A 15 -8.67 5.19 4.05
N ASN A 16 -8.88 4.80 5.30
CA ASN A 16 -7.81 4.57 6.29
C ASN A 16 -6.91 3.37 5.91
N GLY A 17 -7.49 2.27 5.41
CA GLY A 17 -6.72 1.11 4.95
C GLY A 17 -5.85 1.45 3.74
N LYS A 18 -6.39 2.17 2.74
CA LYS A 18 -5.59 2.63 1.58
C LYS A 18 -4.44 3.53 1.99
N ARG A 19 -4.66 4.41 2.97
CA ARG A 19 -3.60 5.28 3.50
C ARG A 19 -2.49 4.48 4.18
N ARG A 20 -2.85 3.55 5.05
CA ARG A 20 -1.88 2.70 5.77
C ARG A 20 -0.97 1.94 4.81
N ILE A 21 -1.51 1.43 3.71
CA ILE A 21 -0.71 0.68 2.73
C ILE A 21 0.23 1.59 1.96
N ARG A 22 -0.19 2.82 1.61
CA ARG A 22 0.74 3.80 1.03
C ARG A 22 1.91 4.07 1.96
N GLU A 23 1.64 4.21 3.25
CA GLU A 23 2.67 4.43 4.28
C GLU A 23 3.62 3.23 4.41
N GLU A 24 3.09 2.01 4.45
CA GLU A 24 3.90 0.78 4.51
C GLU A 24 4.75 0.59 3.25
N ILE A 25 4.20 0.82 2.06
CA ILE A 25 4.94 0.77 0.79
C ILE A 25 6.05 1.82 0.81
N MET A 26 5.73 3.06 1.17
CA MET A 26 6.69 4.16 1.21
C MET A 26 7.84 3.85 2.18
N ALA A 27 7.52 3.36 3.38
CA ALA A 27 8.51 2.98 4.38
C ALA A 27 9.44 1.88 3.82
N ARG A 28 8.87 0.81 3.27
CA ARG A 28 9.64 -0.32 2.74
C ARG A 28 10.53 0.09 1.57
N VAL A 29 10.02 0.87 0.63
CA VAL A 29 10.83 1.35 -0.52
C VAL A 29 11.97 2.25 -0.02
N ASN A 30 11.71 3.15 0.93
CA ASN A 30 12.75 4.02 1.47
C ASN A 30 13.87 3.26 2.18
N THR A 31 13.60 2.09 2.78
CA THR A 31 14.68 1.26 3.36
C THR A 31 15.65 0.71 2.31
N LEU A 32 15.24 0.64 1.05
CA LEU A 32 16.06 0.16 -0.07
C LEU A 32 16.83 1.29 -0.78
N MET A 33 16.51 2.56 -0.48
CA MET A 33 17.12 3.70 -1.14
C MET A 33 18.37 4.17 -0.39
N SER A 34 19.50 4.20 -1.08
CA SER A 34 20.77 4.70 -0.54
C SER A 34 20.92 6.23 -0.67
N LYS A 35 20.16 6.87 -1.57
CA LYS A 35 20.09 8.33 -1.75
C LYS A 35 18.67 8.76 -2.10
N GLY A 36 18.21 9.84 -1.49
CA GLY A 36 16.85 10.38 -1.67
C GLY A 36 15.79 9.63 -0.87
N LYS A 37 14.53 10.09 -0.95
CA LYS A 37 13.37 9.45 -0.33
C LYS A 37 12.12 9.58 -1.21
N VAL A 38 11.29 8.54 -1.24
CA VAL A 38 9.92 8.58 -1.74
C VAL A 38 9.09 9.44 -0.80
N ALA A 39 8.43 10.45 -1.37
CA ALA A 39 7.58 11.39 -0.63
C ALA A 39 6.08 11.05 -0.72
N ASN A 40 5.63 10.45 -1.83
CA ASN A 40 4.23 10.12 -2.06
C ASN A 40 4.11 8.80 -2.83
N VAL A 41 3.07 8.02 -2.50
CA VAL A 41 2.71 6.77 -3.19
C VAL A 41 1.25 6.87 -3.63
N TYR A 42 0.99 6.61 -4.90
CA TYR A 42 -0.35 6.68 -5.49
C TYR A 42 -0.71 5.32 -6.09
N PHE A 43 -1.97 4.91 -5.90
CA PHE A 43 -2.53 3.77 -6.61
C PHE A 43 -3.23 4.30 -7.85
N THR A 44 -2.83 3.84 -9.03
CA THR A 44 -3.48 4.20 -10.30
C THR A 44 -4.75 3.40 -10.49
N ASP A 45 -4.67 2.09 -10.20
CA ASP A 45 -5.77 1.16 -10.38
C ASP A 45 -5.97 0.31 -9.12
N PHE A 46 -7.21 0.16 -8.71
CA PHE A 46 -7.58 -0.69 -7.57
C PHE A 46 -8.72 -1.62 -7.99
N ILE A 47 -8.38 -2.81 -8.45
CA ILE A 47 -9.35 -3.83 -8.87
C ILE A 47 -9.75 -4.66 -7.64
N ILE A 48 -11.04 -4.71 -7.35
CA ILE A 48 -11.62 -5.61 -6.34
C ILE A 48 -12.58 -6.54 -7.09
N GLN A 49 -12.39 -7.85 -6.96
CA GLN A 49 -13.35 -8.88 -7.39
C GLN A 49 -14.16 -9.37 -6.20
#